data_AF-A0ABD5SCE8-F1
#
_entry.id   AF-A0ABD5SCE8-F1
#
_cell.length_a   1.000
_cell.length_b   1.000
_cell.length_c   1.000
_cell.angle_alpha   90.00
_cell.angle_beta   90.00
_cell.angle_gamma   90.00
#
_symmetry.space_group_name_H-M   'P 1'
#
loop_
_entity.id
_entity.type
_entity.pdbx_description
1 polymer ?
#
loop_
_entity_poly.entity_id
_entity_poly.type
_entity_poly.pdbx_seq_one_letter_code
_entity_poly.pdbx_strand_id
1 'polypeptide(L)'
;MVSRDTKVHLGTVGITFLVLLGVQSAGLLPESRSAISVVALVSYGAIFGGAHLYLAIRDDDGMVPAAARWRYVATLAVVLSAGVAYIVAGGVAVGPVTVGTIALGVAGVAAAVYLVAESIDAYRASSI
;
A
#
# COMPACT_ATOMS: atom_id res chain seq x y z
N MET A 1 5.03 -27.92 -2.12
CA MET A 1 5.89 -27.10 -1.25
C MET A 1 5.46 -25.64 -1.39
N VAL A 2 5.35 -24.87 -0.29
CA VAL A 2 4.95 -23.45 -0.34
C VAL A 2 6.12 -22.58 -0.80
N SER A 3 5.89 -21.65 -1.74
CA SER A 3 6.93 -20.77 -2.28
C SER A 3 7.47 -19.79 -1.23
N ARG A 4 8.66 -19.23 -1.46
CA ARG A 4 9.25 -18.21 -0.58
C ARG A 4 8.35 -16.97 -0.50
N ASP A 5 7.85 -16.49 -1.64
CA ASP A 5 6.92 -15.36 -1.72
C ASP A 5 5.71 -15.57 -0.82
N THR A 6 5.07 -16.73 -0.90
CA THR A 6 3.91 -17.05 -0.06
C THR A 6 4.30 -17.07 1.43
N LYS A 7 5.46 -17.63 1.79
CA LYS A 7 5.93 -17.62 3.18
C LYS A 7 6.16 -16.21 3.71
N VAL A 8 6.78 -15.33 2.91
CA VAL A 8 7.01 -13.94 3.29
C VAL A 8 5.69 -13.20 3.45
N HIS A 9 4.74 -13.40 2.52
CA HIS A 9 3.43 -12.76 2.60
C HIS A 9 2.65 -13.19 3.84
N LEU A 10 2.62 -14.50 4.12
CA LEU A 10 2.03 -15.03 5.36
C LEU A 10 2.73 -14.46 6.61
N GLY A 11 4.06 -14.32 6.58
CA GLY A 11 4.83 -13.68 7.64
C GLY A 11 4.43 -12.23 7.87
N THR A 12 4.33 -11.42 6.81
CA THR A 12 3.91 -10.01 6.87
C THR A 12 2.48 -9.87 7.41
N VAL A 13 1.54 -10.69 6.94
CA VAL A 13 0.16 -10.71 7.43
C VAL A 13 0.13 -11.09 8.92
N GLY A 14 0.83 -12.16 9.28
CA GLY A 14 0.91 -12.65 10.65
C GLY A 14 1.48 -11.60 11.61
N ILE A 15 2.60 -10.95 11.24
CA ILE A 15 3.22 -9.88 12.04
C ILE A 15 2.25 -8.71 12.20
N THR A 16 1.61 -8.26 11.11
CA THR A 16 0.65 -7.15 11.16
C THR A 16 -0.51 -7.47 12.10
N PHE A 17 -1.06 -8.68 12.01
CA PHE A 17 -2.16 -9.11 12.87
C PHE A 17 -1.74 -9.21 14.34
N LEU A 18 -0.56 -9.75 14.62
CA LEU A 18 -0.02 -9.84 15.98
C LEU A 18 0.22 -8.45 16.59
N VAL A 19 0.72 -7.50 15.80
CA VAL A 19 0.87 -6.10 16.25
C VAL A 19 -0.49 -5.50 16.59
N LEU A 20 -1.50 -5.67 15.72
CA LEU A 20 -2.86 -5.17 15.98
C LEU A 20 -3.48 -5.79 17.22
N LEU A 21 -3.34 -7.11 17.40
CA LEU A 21 -3.80 -7.80 18.60
C LEU A 21 -3.09 -7.29 19.86
N GLY A 22 -1.78 -7.05 19.80
CA GLY A 22 -1.01 -6.49 20.90
C GLY A 22 -1.42 -5.06 21.26
N VAL A 23 -1.66 -4.22 20.25
CA VAL A 23 -2.16 -2.84 20.46
C VAL A 23 -3.56 -2.87 21.09
N GLN A 24 -4.45 -3.74 20.61
CA GLN A 24 -5.79 -3.92 21.17
C GLN A 24 -5.74 -4.43 22.61
N SER A 25 -4.93 -5.46 22.90
CA SER A 25 -4.86 -6.05 24.24
C SER A 25 -4.25 -5.10 25.27
N ALA A 26 -3.34 -4.22 24.84
CA ALA A 26 -2.76 -3.17 25.67
C ALA A 26 -3.68 -1.94 25.83
N GLY A 27 -4.85 -1.90 25.17
CA GLY A 27 -5.74 -0.74 25.21
C GLY A 27 -5.15 0.51 24.54
N LEU A 28 -4.25 0.33 23.57
CA LEU A 28 -3.54 1.42 22.87
C LEU A 28 -4.22 1.85 21.57
N LEU A 29 -5.39 1.30 21.24
CA LEU A 29 -6.13 1.75 20.06
C LEU A 29 -6.65 3.18 20.28
N PRO A 30 -6.54 4.06 19.27
CA PRO A 30 -7.16 5.38 19.33
C PRO A 30 -8.68 5.31 19.45
N GLU A 31 -9.29 6.26 20.16
CA GLU A 31 -10.75 6.38 20.23
C GLU A 31 -11.34 7.15 19.03
N SER A 32 -10.55 8.05 18.44
CA SER A 32 -11.05 8.86 17.33
C SER A 32 -11.22 8.03 16.05
N ARG A 33 -12.36 8.20 15.38
CA ARG A 33 -12.67 7.49 14.12
C ARG A 33 -11.59 7.71 13.06
N SER A 34 -11.10 8.93 12.90
CA SER A 34 -10.06 9.26 11.93
C SER A 34 -8.74 8.55 12.25
N ALA A 35 -8.31 8.51 13.52
CA ALA A 35 -7.11 7.77 13.90
C ALA A 35 -7.27 6.26 13.71
N ILE A 36 -8.44 5.68 14.01
CA ILE A 36 -8.74 4.28 13.70
C ILE A 36 -8.63 4.03 12.19
N SER A 37 -9.18 4.91 11.36
CA SER A 37 -9.06 4.80 9.90
C SER A 37 -7.61 4.90 9.41
N VAL A 38 -6.77 5.75 10.03
CA VAL A 38 -5.33 5.81 9.71
C VAL A 38 -4.62 4.52 10.13
N VAL A 39 -4.91 3.97 11.31
CA VAL A 39 -4.35 2.67 11.75
C VAL A 39 -4.75 1.55 10.79
N ALA A 40 -6.01 1.52 10.37
CA ALA A 40 -6.50 0.56 9.39
C ALA A 40 -5.78 0.71 8.03
N LEU A 41 -5.56 1.95 7.57
CA LEU A 41 -4.85 2.24 6.33
C LEU A 41 -3.38 1.83 6.39
N VAL A 42 -2.69 2.10 7.50
CA VAL A 42 -1.30 1.65 7.72
C VAL A 42 -1.23 0.13 7.75
N SER A 43 -2.20 -0.53 8.39
CA SER A 43 -2.28 -1.99 8.44
C SER A 43 -2.53 -2.60 7.06
N TYR A 44 -3.39 -1.97 6.25
CA TYR A 44 -3.60 -2.32 4.86
C TYR A 44 -2.28 -2.21 4.07
N GLY A 45 -1.56 -1.10 4.23
CA GLY A 45 -0.24 -0.90 3.64
C GLY A 45 0.77 -1.97 4.05
N ALA A 46 0.80 -2.35 5.32
CA ALA A 46 1.68 -3.40 5.81
C ALA A 46 1.33 -4.76 5.21
N ILE A 47 0.05 -5.15 5.18
CA ILE A 47 -0.42 -6.43 4.63
C ILE A 47 -0.12 -6.53 3.14
N PHE A 48 -0.50 -5.52 2.36
CA PHE A 48 -0.39 -5.59 0.91
C PHE A 48 0.99 -5.18 0.40
N GLY A 49 1.68 -4.27 1.07
CA GLY A 49 2.99 -3.74 0.67
C GLY A 49 4.19 -4.39 1.35
N GLY A 50 4.05 -4.92 2.57
CA GLY A 50 5.21 -5.31 3.39
C GLY A 50 6.01 -6.46 2.79
N ALA A 51 5.35 -7.44 2.19
CA ALA A 51 6.04 -8.54 1.50
C ALA A 51 6.78 -8.06 0.24
N HIS A 52 6.16 -7.17 -0.53
CA HIS A 52 6.78 -6.58 -1.72
C HIS A 52 7.98 -5.73 -1.34
N LEU A 53 7.86 -4.89 -0.31
CA LEU A 53 8.95 -4.08 0.21
C LEU A 53 10.11 -4.95 0.70
N TYR A 54 9.82 -5.99 1.51
CA TYR A 54 10.85 -6.90 1.99
C TYR A 54 11.59 -7.60 0.84
N LEU A 55 10.86 -8.15 -0.13
CA LEU A 55 11.46 -8.87 -1.26
C LEU A 55 12.20 -7.93 -2.22
N ALA A 56 11.70 -6.71 -2.42
CA ALA A 56 12.37 -5.69 -3.22
C ALA A 56 13.70 -5.22 -2.60
N ILE A 57 13.74 -5.05 -1.27
CA ILE A 57 14.99 -4.72 -0.55
C ILE A 57 15.99 -5.88 -0.62
N ARG A 58 15.51 -7.12 -0.66
CA ARG A 58 16.35 -8.31 -0.78
C ARG A 58 16.84 -8.58 -2.21
N ASP A 59 16.42 -7.76 -3.18
CA ASP A 59 16.72 -7.93 -4.60
C ASP A 59 16.40 -9.35 -5.09
N ASP A 60 15.28 -9.89 -4.61
CA ASP A 60 14.84 -11.24 -4.94
C ASP A 60 13.80 -11.20 -6.06
N ASP A 61 14.24 -11.59 -7.26
CA ASP A 61 13.41 -11.60 -8.46
C ASP A 61 12.36 -12.72 -8.50
N GLY A 62 12.42 -13.69 -7.58
CA GLY A 62 11.39 -14.72 -7.29
C GLY A 62 10.39 -15.01 -8.43
N MET A 63 9.09 -14.86 -8.14
CA MET A 63 8.04 -14.89 -9.19
C MET A 63 7.73 -13.51 -9.78
N VAL A 64 8.15 -12.43 -9.10
CA VAL A 64 7.89 -11.05 -9.48
C VAL A 64 9.22 -10.31 -9.39
N PRO A 65 9.69 -9.68 -10.49
CA PRO A 65 10.96 -8.95 -10.51
C PRO A 65 11.00 -7.86 -9.43
N ALA A 66 12.17 -7.63 -8.83
CA ALA A 66 12.39 -6.63 -7.79
C ALA A 66 12.00 -5.22 -8.27
N ALA A 67 12.25 -4.88 -9.54
CA ALA A 67 11.84 -3.61 -10.14
C ALA A 67 10.31 -3.43 -10.13
N ALA A 68 9.54 -4.46 -10.48
CA ALA A 68 8.09 -4.42 -10.43
C ALA A 68 7.57 -4.27 -8.98
N ARG A 69 8.23 -4.92 -8.01
CA ARG A 69 7.91 -4.75 -6.59
C ARG A 69 8.15 -3.32 -6.11
N TRP A 70 9.24 -2.68 -6.52
CA TRP A 70 9.51 -1.28 -6.19
C TRP A 70 8.46 -0.33 -6.77
N ARG A 71 8.01 -0.55 -8.01
CA ARG A 71 6.92 0.23 -8.61
C ARG A 71 5.61 0.06 -7.87
N TYR A 72 5.28 -1.18 -7.48
CA TYR A 72 4.10 -1.46 -6.66
C TYR A 72 4.16 -0.73 -5.31
N VAL A 73 5.29 -0.83 -4.60
CA VAL A 73 5.49 -0.18 -3.30
C VAL A 73 5.41 1.34 -3.41
N ALA A 74 6.03 1.93 -4.44
CA ALA A 74 5.98 3.38 -4.67
C ALA A 74 4.53 3.84 -4.93
N THR A 75 3.80 3.11 -5.76
CA THR A 75 2.38 3.40 -6.05
C THR A 75 1.54 3.30 -4.79
N LEU A 76 1.72 2.22 -4.02
CA LEU A 76 1.02 2.02 -2.76
C LEU A 76 1.32 3.15 -1.78
N ALA A 77 2.58 3.59 -1.66
CA ALA A 77 2.95 4.71 -0.79
C ALA A 77 2.22 6.01 -1.17
N VAL A 78 2.08 6.31 -2.46
CA VAL A 78 1.29 7.47 -2.94
C VAL A 78 -0.18 7.31 -2.58
N VAL A 79 -0.77 6.13 -2.83
CA VAL A 79 -2.19 5.86 -2.52
C VAL A 79 -2.48 5.95 -1.03
N LEU A 80 -1.60 5.40 -0.18
CA LEU A 80 -1.74 5.48 1.28
C LEU A 80 -1.62 6.94 1.75
N SER A 81 -0.68 7.70 1.20
CA SER A 81 -0.50 9.13 1.54
C SER A 81 -1.74 9.95 1.15
N ALA A 82 -2.30 9.70 -0.03
CA ALA A 82 -3.57 10.30 -0.46
C ALA A 82 -4.72 9.88 0.47
N GLY A 83 -4.79 8.61 0.87
CA GLY A 83 -5.77 8.12 1.84
C GLY A 83 -5.69 8.83 3.19
N VAL A 84 -4.49 9.08 3.72
CA VAL A 84 -4.30 9.86 4.95
C VAL A 84 -4.80 11.28 4.76
N ALA A 85 -4.44 11.96 3.66
CA ALA A 85 -4.91 13.30 3.36
C ALA A 85 -6.44 13.37 3.26
N TYR A 86 -7.06 12.37 2.64
CA TYR A 86 -8.52 12.24 2.55
C TYR A 86 -9.15 12.10 3.95
N ILE A 87 -8.61 11.25 4.81
CA ILE A 87 -9.16 11.00 6.15
C ILE A 87 -9.03 12.23 7.05
N VAL A 88 -7.86 12.88 7.04
CA VAL A 88 -7.52 13.95 7.98
C VAL A 88 -8.05 15.31 7.52
N ALA A 89 -8.00 15.57 6.22
CA ALA A 89 -8.27 16.88 5.65
C ALA A 89 -9.33 16.87 4.55
N GLY A 90 -10.01 15.75 4.27
CA GLY A 90 -10.86 15.59 3.09
C GLY A 90 -11.97 16.62 2.91
N GLY A 91 -12.49 17.19 4.00
CA GLY A 91 -13.51 18.25 3.96
C GLY A 91 -12.96 19.67 3.78
N VAL A 92 -11.64 19.88 3.85
CA VAL A 92 -11.01 21.19 3.69
C VAL A 92 -11.11 21.63 2.22
N ALA A 93 -11.61 22.84 2.00
CA ALA A 93 -11.71 23.43 0.67
C ALA A 93 -10.38 24.08 0.23
N VAL A 94 -10.03 23.90 -1.04
CA VAL A 94 -8.91 24.54 -1.75
C VAL A 94 -9.45 25.13 -3.04
N GLY A 95 -9.84 26.41 -3.01
CA GLY A 95 -10.56 27.04 -4.11
C GLY A 95 -11.94 26.35 -4.34
N PRO A 96 -12.26 25.91 -5.57
CA PRO A 96 -13.56 25.29 -5.87
C PRO A 96 -13.64 23.79 -5.53
N VAL A 97 -12.55 23.16 -5.07
CA VAL A 97 -12.49 21.70 -4.81
C VAL A 97 -12.13 21.41 -3.36
N THR A 98 -12.36 20.18 -2.89
CA THR A 98 -11.90 19.74 -1.56
C THR A 98 -10.59 18.97 -1.65
N VAL A 99 -9.84 18.94 -0.54
CA VAL A 99 -8.68 18.06 -0.39
C VAL A 99 -9.07 16.60 -0.63
N GLY A 100 -10.29 16.19 -0.27
CA GLY A 100 -10.79 14.84 -0.54
C GLY A 100 -10.86 14.54 -2.04
N THR A 101 -11.41 15.46 -2.84
CA THR A 101 -11.44 15.34 -4.30
C THR A 101 -10.03 15.27 -4.89
N ILE A 102 -9.11 16.11 -4.41
CA ILE A 102 -7.71 16.11 -4.85
C ILE A 102 -7.04 14.77 -4.50
N ALA A 103 -7.20 14.29 -3.27
CA ALA A 103 -6.62 13.02 -2.80
C ALA A 103 -7.12 11.82 -3.62
N LEU A 104 -8.42 11.76 -3.92
CA LEU A 104 -8.99 10.72 -4.78
C LEU A 104 -8.42 10.81 -6.20
N GLY A 105 -8.29 12.01 -6.76
CA GLY A 105 -7.66 12.24 -8.06
C GLY A 105 -6.22 11.75 -8.10
N VAL A 106 -5.42 12.08 -7.09
CA VAL A 106 -4.02 11.63 -6.96
C VAL A 106 -3.94 10.10 -6.88
N ALA A 107 -4.76 9.46 -6.05
CA ALA A 107 -4.80 8.01 -5.93
C ALA A 107 -5.20 7.34 -7.25
N GLY A 108 -6.21 7.88 -7.95
CA GLY A 108 -6.65 7.40 -9.25
C GLY A 108 -5.58 7.52 -10.34
N VAL A 109 -4.90 8.66 -10.42
CA VAL A 109 -3.78 8.88 -11.35
C VAL A 109 -2.63 7.92 -11.04
N ALA A 110 -2.25 7.76 -9.77
CA ALA A 110 -1.18 6.83 -9.37
C ALA A 110 -1.51 5.39 -9.79
N ALA A 111 -2.74 4.94 -9.56
CA ALA A 111 -3.20 3.62 -9.99
C ALA A 111 -3.17 3.47 -11.52
N ALA A 112 -3.64 4.46 -12.27
CA ALA A 112 -3.61 4.45 -13.73
C ALA A 112 -2.17 4.41 -14.28
N VAL A 113 -1.27 5.22 -13.73
CA VAL A 113 0.14 5.24 -14.12
C VAL A 113 0.81 3.89 -13.86
N TYR A 114 0.55 3.28 -12.69
CA TYR A 114 1.05 1.95 -12.37
C TYR A 114 0.55 0.90 -13.36
N LEU A 115 -0.75 0.86 -13.64
CA LEU A 115 -1.34 -0.09 -14.58
C LEU A 115 -0.74 0.06 -15.98
N VAL A 116 -0.56 1.30 -16.45
CA VAL A 116 0.06 1.56 -17.75
C VAL A 116 1.51 1.08 -17.77
N ALA A 117 2.29 1.38 -16.73
CA ALA A 117 3.69 0.97 -16.64
C ALA A 117 3.85 -0.56 -16.65
N GLU A 118 3.08 -1.28 -15.82
CA GLU A 118 3.12 -2.75 -15.80
C GLU A 118 2.60 -3.36 -17.12
N SER A 119 1.61 -2.74 -17.76
CA SER A 119 1.10 -3.21 -19.06
C SER A 119 2.15 -3.07 -20.17
N ILE A 120 2.90 -1.98 -20.18
CA ILE A 120 3.99 -1.76 -21.15
C ILE A 120 5.09 -2.81 -20.95
N ASP A 121 5.50 -3.04 -19.70
CA ASP A 121 6.54 -4.02 -19.40
C ASP A 121 6.09 -5.45 -19.73
N ALA A 122 4.84 -5.80 -19.42
CA ALA A 122 4.27 -7.09 -19.81
C ALA A 122 4.22 -7.28 -21.33
N TYR A 123 3.82 -6.25 -22.09
CA TYR A 123 3.80 -6.27 -23.55
C TYR A 123 5.21 -6.43 -24.15
N ARG A 124 6.20 -5.76 -23.57
CA ARG A 124 7.61 -5.91 -23.99
C ARG A 124 8.16 -7.30 -23.68
N ALA A 125 7.77 -7.88 -22.55
CA ALA A 125 8.19 -9.22 -22.18
C ALA A 125 7.54 -10.33 -23.04
N SER A 126 6.35 -10.10 -23.60
CA SER A 126 5.64 -11.08 -24.44
C SER A 126 5.92 -10.99 -25.94
N SER A 127 6.63 -9.94 -26.39
CA SER A 127 6.96 -9.71 -27.79
C SER A 127 8.37 -10.18 -28.17
N ILE A 128 9.07 -10.86 -27.25
CA ILE A 128 10.36 -11.51 -27.41
C ILE A 128 10.14 -13.02 -27.34
#